data_AF-A0A822JA52-F1
#
_entry.id   AF-A0A822JA52-F1
#
_cell.length_a   1.000
_cell.length_b   1.000
_cell.length_c   1.000
_cell.angle_alpha   90.00
_cell.angle_beta   90.00
_cell.angle_gamma   90.00
#
_symmetry.space_group_name_H-M   'P 1'
#
loop_
_entity.id
_entity.type
_entity.pdbx_description
1 polymer ?
#
loop_
_entity_poly.entity_id
_entity_poly.type
_entity_poly.pdbx_seq_one_letter_code
_entity_poly.pdbx_strand_id
1 'polypeptide(L)' 'MAKDKKLMQSNICNGCGICVSVCPQNIKLSKADDFDINKAALAITVTMGAAVIDQNVCIACGICTRNCPVSSLTIVPA' A
#
# COMPACT_ATOMS: atom_id res chain seq x y z
N MET A 1 -4.93 7.82 15.17
CA MET A 1 -4.39 7.25 13.91
C MET A 1 -3.34 8.22 13.41
N ALA A 2 -2.13 7.73 13.13
CA ALA A 2 -0.92 8.54 12.94
C ALA A 2 -1.05 9.51 11.74
N LYS A 3 -1.37 10.77 12.00
CA LYS A 3 -1.42 11.83 10.98
C LYS A 3 -0.02 12.30 10.56
N ASP A 4 1.02 11.86 11.27
CA ASP A 4 2.38 12.40 11.14
C ASP A 4 3.36 11.39 10.53
N LYS A 5 2.87 10.35 9.83
CA LYS A 5 3.72 9.32 9.21
C LYS A 5 3.24 9.01 7.79
N LYS A 6 4.18 8.91 6.85
CA LYS A 6 3.93 8.55 5.45
C LYS A 6 4.79 7.36 5.03
N LEU A 7 4.29 6.61 4.05
CA LEU A 7 5.04 5.49 3.46
C LEU A 7 5.81 6.00 2.23
N MET A 8 7.12 5.87 2.26
CA MET A 8 8.04 6.26 1.18
C MET A 8 8.56 5.03 0.44
N GLN A 9 8.73 5.15 -0.87
CA GLN A 9 9.32 4.13 -1.73
C GLN A 9 10.67 4.61 -2.28
N SER A 10 11.66 3.73 -2.20
CA SER A 10 12.99 3.88 -2.79
C SER A 10 13.01 3.42 -4.26
N ASN A 11 14.07 3.81 -4.99
CA ASN A 11 14.29 3.47 -6.39
C ASN A 11 14.65 1.99 -6.65
N ILE A 12 14.86 1.19 -5.60
CA ILE A 12 15.17 -0.25 -5.70
C ILE A 12 13.93 -1.13 -5.84
N CYS A 13 12.73 -0.54 -5.91
CA CYS A 13 11.50 -1.29 -6.14
C CYS A 13 11.54 -2.00 -7.49
N ASN A 14 11.20 -3.30 -7.50
CA ASN A 14 11.14 -4.13 -8.71
C ASN A 14 9.70 -4.49 -9.12
N GLY A 15 8.69 -3.93 -8.44
CA GLY A 15 7.29 -4.17 -8.78
C GLY A 15 6.77 -5.58 -8.50
N CYS A 16 7.39 -6.35 -7.60
CA CYS A 16 6.96 -7.73 -7.30
C CYS A 16 5.51 -7.88 -6.77
N GLY A 17 4.88 -6.80 -6.30
CA GLY A 17 3.47 -6.82 -5.90
C GLY A 17 3.14 -7.39 -4.50
N ILE A 18 4.14 -7.87 -3.75
CA ILE A 18 3.91 -8.41 -2.38
C ILE A 18 3.26 -7.37 -1.46
N CYS A 19 3.66 -6.10 -1.58
CA CYS A 19 3.07 -5.01 -0.79
C CYS A 19 1.58 -4.82 -1.05
N VAL A 20 1.08 -5.12 -2.25
CA VAL A 20 -0.33 -5.01 -2.64
C VAL A 20 -1.15 -6.11 -1.97
N SER A 21 -0.65 -7.35 -1.96
CA SER A 21 -1.37 -8.50 -1.42
C SER A 21 -1.43 -8.50 0.10
N VAL A 22 -0.39 -8.02 0.78
CA VAL A 22 -0.35 -7.97 2.25
C VAL A 22 -0.97 -6.70 2.84
N CYS A 23 -1.38 -5.73 2.02
CA CYS A 23 -1.90 -4.47 2.50
C CYS A 23 -3.33 -4.65 3.04
N PRO A 24 -3.59 -4.40 4.34
CA PRO A 24 -4.93 -4.55 4.90
C PRO A 24 -5.93 -3.52 4.38
N GLN A 25 -5.46 -2.41 3.81
CA GLN A 25 -6.35 -1.42 3.19
C GLN A 25 -6.80 -1.83 1.79
N ASN A 26 -6.04 -2.69 1.10
CA ASN A 26 -6.42 -3.20 -0.21
C ASN A 26 -7.51 -4.27 -0.16
N ILE A 27 -7.78 -4.85 1.03
CA ILE A 27 -8.74 -5.94 1.24
C ILE A 27 -10.02 -5.41 1.93
N LYS A 28 -10.17 -4.10 2.15
CA LYS A 28 -11.42 -3.53 2.70
C LYS A 28 -12.57 -3.55 1.67
N LEU A 29 -12.98 -4.76 1.29
CA LEU A 29 -14.25 -5.12 0.69
C LEU A 29 -15.17 -5.54 1.84
N SER A 30 -15.63 -4.56 2.62
CA SER A 30 -16.29 -4.86 3.90
C SER A 30 -17.77 -5.19 3.82
N LYS A 31 -18.39 -5.32 2.63
CA LYS A 31 -19.78 -5.78 2.51
C LYS A 31 -19.96 -6.63 1.25
N ALA A 32 -20.50 -7.83 1.45
CA ALA A 32 -20.74 -8.82 0.40
C ALA A 32 -21.77 -8.37 -0.67
N ASP A 33 -22.46 -7.25 -0.45
CA ASP A 33 -23.58 -6.80 -1.28
C ASP A 33 -23.25 -5.59 -2.19
N ASP A 34 -22.03 -5.04 -2.13
CA ASP A 34 -21.59 -3.89 -2.96
C ASP A 34 -20.25 -4.21 -3.63
N PHE A 35 -20.24 -5.21 -4.54
CA PHE A 35 -19.08 -5.50 -5.39
C PHE A 35 -18.95 -4.46 -6.51
N ASP A 36 -18.79 -3.19 -6.11
CA ASP A 36 -18.59 -2.09 -7.03
C ASP A 36 -17.09 -1.98 -7.34
N ILE A 37 -16.69 -2.49 -8.50
CA ILE A 37 -15.31 -2.47 -8.98
C ILE A 37 -14.72 -1.04 -8.99
N ASN A 38 -15.57 -0.02 -8.99
CA ASN A 38 -15.21 1.39 -9.01
C ASN A 38 -14.96 1.99 -7.62
N LYS A 39 -15.32 1.30 -6.52
CA LYS A 39 -15.28 1.84 -5.14
C LYS A 39 -14.15 1.28 -4.27
N ALA A 40 -13.38 0.32 -4.80
CA ALA A 40 -12.22 -0.23 -4.12
C ALA A 40 -11.06 0.77 -4.11
N ALA A 41 -11.00 1.64 -3.10
CA ALA A 41 -9.85 2.51 -2.88
C ALA A 41 -8.67 1.66 -2.36
N LEU A 42 -7.67 1.43 -3.22
CA LEU A 42 -6.46 0.67 -2.88
C LEU A 42 -5.38 1.60 -2.34
N ALA A 43 -4.75 1.24 -1.22
CA ALA A 43 -3.64 2.01 -0.66
C ALA A 43 -2.33 1.82 -1.42
N ILE A 44 -2.13 0.65 -2.04
CA ILE A 44 -0.91 0.34 -2.80
C ILE A 44 -1.30 -0.40 -4.08
N THR A 45 -0.78 0.04 -5.21
CA THR A 45 -0.87 -0.68 -6.51
C THR A 45 0.52 -0.84 -7.09
N VAL A 46 0.70 -1.64 -8.15
CA VAL A 46 1.95 -1.69 -8.91
C VAL A 46 1.66 -1.24 -10.33
N THR A 47 2.39 -0.22 -10.79
CA THR A 47 2.27 0.35 -12.13
C THR A 47 3.67 0.60 -12.67
N MET A 48 3.92 0.27 -13.95
CA MET A 48 5.23 0.46 -14.60
C MET A 48 6.43 -0.11 -13.81
N GLY A 49 6.25 -1.25 -13.14
CA GLY A 49 7.32 -1.91 -12.38
C GLY A 49 7.65 -1.26 -11.02
N ALA A 50 6.86 -0.30 -10.55
CA ALA A 50 7.02 0.35 -9.26
C ALA A 50 5.72 0.28 -8.45
N ALA A 51 5.82 0.22 -7.12
CA ALA A 51 4.63 0.37 -6.30
C ALA A 51 4.21 1.86 -6.27
N VAL A 52 2.90 2.10 -6.35
CA VAL A 52 2.26 3.40 -6.28
C VAL A 52 1.43 3.41 -5.01
N ILE A 53 1.72 4.34 -4.11
CA ILE A 53 1.11 4.40 -2.79
C ILE A 53 0.15 5.60 -2.73
N ASP A 54 -1.12 5.33 -2.45
CA ASP A 54 -2.10 6.36 -2.15
C ASP A 54 -2.03 6.72 -0.65
N GLN A 55 -1.49 7.90 -0.35
CA GLN A 55 -1.35 8.39 1.02
C GLN A 55 -2.70 8.75 1.68
N ASN A 56 -3.79 8.90 0.91
CA ASN A 56 -5.11 9.16 1.47
C ASN A 56 -5.73 7.90 2.07
N VAL A 57 -5.37 6.73 1.53
CA VAL A 57 -5.85 5.42 1.99
C VAL A 57 -4.82 4.73 2.89
N CYS A 58 -3.53 4.92 2.63
CA CYS A 58 -2.45 4.32 3.39
C CYS A 58 -2.41 4.86 4.84
N ILE A 59 -2.52 3.95 5.79
CA ILE A 59 -2.48 4.28 7.23
C ILE A 59 -1.07 4.14 7.84
N ALA A 60 -0.03 4.00 7.01
CA ALA A 60 1.36 3.81 7.42
C ALA A 60 1.58 2.70 8.49
N CYS A 61 0.88 1.56 8.36
CA CYS A 61 0.94 0.46 9.34
C CYS A 61 2.25 -0.36 9.33
N GLY A 62 3.03 -0.29 8.24
CA GLY A 62 4.34 -0.94 8.13
C GLY A 62 4.31 -2.44 7.83
N ILE A 63 3.16 -3.01 7.42
CA ILE A 63 3.11 -4.42 7.00
C ILE A 63 3.86 -4.60 5.68
N CYS A 64 3.68 -3.69 4.73
CA CYS A 64 4.35 -3.72 3.43
C CYS A 64 5.88 -3.56 3.55
N THR A 65 6.37 -2.78 4.52
CA THR A 65 7.81 -2.60 4.73
C THR A 65 8.46 -3.90 5.22
N ARG A 66 7.81 -4.63 6.14
CA ARG A 66 8.31 -5.91 6.66
C ARG A 66 8.30 -7.05 5.64
N ASN A 67 7.42 -6.98 4.65
CA ASN A 67 7.26 -8.02 3.62
C ASN A 67 7.96 -7.67 2.30
N CYS A 68 8.58 -6.50 2.18
CA CYS A 68 9.27 -6.13 0.96
C CYS A 68 10.60 -6.88 0.87
N PRO A 69 10.82 -7.78 -0.12
CA PRO A 69 12.03 -8.60 -0.20
C PRO A 69 13.28 -7.78 -0.49
N VAL A 70 13.11 -6.62 -1.13
CA VAL A 70 14.17 -5.67 -1.47
C VAL A 70 14.21 -4.48 -0.51
N SER A 71 13.41 -4.48 0.56
CA SER A 71 13.33 -3.38 1.54
C SER A 71 13.12 -1.99 0.91
N SER A 72 12.39 -1.93 -0.22
CA SER A 72 12.17 -0.67 -0.96
C SER A 72 11.21 0.31 -0.27
N LEU A 73 10.47 -0.13 0.75
CA LEU A 73 9.44 0.67 1.42
C LEU A 73 9.88 1.01 2.84
N THR A 74 9.70 2.26 3.26
CA THR A 74 10.04 2.73 4.61
C THR A 74 9.00 3.73 5.13
N ILE A 75 8.70 3.70 6.42
CA ILE A 75 7.84 4.70 7.06
C ILE A 75 8.72 5.87 7.49
N VAL A 76 8.35 7.08 7.07
CA VAL A 76 9.01 8.32 7.48
C VAL A 76 8.01 9.24 8.18
N PRO A 77 8.47 10.17 9.02
CA PRO A 77 7.63 11.26 9.50
C PRO A 77 7.06 12.05 8.32
N ALA A 78 5.80 12.47 8.41
CA ALA A 78 5.10 13.21 7.36
C ALA A 78 5.70 14.60 7.16
#